data_AF-A0A7J8M7Q4-F1
#
_entry.id   AF-A0A7J8M7Q4-F1
#
_cell.length_a   1.000
_cell.length_b   1.000
_cell.length_c   1.000
_cell.angle_alpha   90.00
_cell.angle_beta   90.00
_cell.angle_gamma   90.00
#
_symmetry.space_group_name_H-M   'P 1'
#
loop_
_entity.id
_entity.type
_entity.pdbx_description
1 polymer ?
#
loop_
_entity_poly.entity_id
_entity_poly.type
_entity_poly.pdbx_seq_one_letter_code
_entity_poly.pdbx_strand_id
1 'polypeptide(L)'
;MAENMQRKFDKYWGECNFLICIAAILDLRSKMKLIDFSFCVIYFEEEAPRQILIMRHSLYELYKGYMDEYVATNVGTSMEND
;
A
#
# COMPACT_ATOMS: atom_id res chain seq x y z
N MET A 1 -19.40 6.86 -26.32
CA MET A 1 -19.66 5.95 -25.18
C MET A 1 -18.38 5.65 -24.40
N ALA A 2 -17.28 5.26 -25.07
CA ALA A 2 -15.97 5.05 -24.46
C ALA A 2 -15.47 6.26 -23.63
N GLU A 3 -15.56 7.49 -24.14
CA GLU A 3 -15.14 8.70 -23.41
C GLU A 3 -15.88 8.95 -22.09
N ASN A 4 -17.17 8.58 -22.00
CA ASN A 4 -17.92 8.73 -20.76
C ASN A 4 -17.53 7.67 -19.73
N MET A 5 -17.12 6.48 -20.19
CA MET A 5 -16.58 5.45 -19.30
C MET A 5 -15.18 5.83 -18.84
N GLN A 6 -14.34 6.34 -19.75
CA GLN A 6 -13.00 6.81 -19.43
C GLN A 6 -13.04 7.95 -18.41
N ARG A 7 -13.89 8.97 -18.58
CA ARG A 7 -14.05 10.03 -17.57
C ARG A 7 -14.47 9.54 -16.20
N LYS A 8 -15.32 8.51 -16.12
CA LYS A 8 -15.69 7.90 -14.84
C LYS A 8 -14.54 7.09 -14.26
N PHE A 9 -13.79 6.39 -15.12
CA PHE A 9 -12.60 5.67 -14.72
C PHE A 9 -11.57 6.63 -14.17
N ASP A 10 -11.16 7.65 -14.93
CA ASP A 10 -10.19 8.65 -14.52
C ASP A 10 -10.60 9.38 -13.22
N LYS A 11 -11.90 9.64 -13.04
CA LYS A 11 -12.43 10.25 -11.81
C LYS A 11 -12.21 9.40 -10.55
N TYR A 12 -12.28 8.07 -10.65
CA TYR A 12 -12.21 7.17 -9.49
C TYR A 12 -10.91 6.35 -9.43
N TRP A 13 -10.18 6.28 -10.54
CA TRP A 13 -9.06 5.37 -10.80
C TRP A 13 -7.94 6.01 -11.62
N GLY A 14 -8.04 7.30 -11.99
CA GLY A 14 -7.07 8.00 -12.85
C GLY A 14 -5.68 8.15 -12.24
N GLU A 15 -5.59 8.12 -10.91
CA GLU A 15 -4.37 7.82 -10.18
C GLU A 15 -4.57 6.47 -9.50
N CYS A 16 -3.57 5.58 -9.54
CA CYS A 16 -3.72 4.24 -8.97
C CYS A 16 -4.04 4.38 -7.47
N ASN A 17 -5.23 3.93 -7.07
CA ASN A 17 -5.68 4.06 -5.69
C ASN A 17 -4.75 3.26 -4.77
N PHE A 18 -3.99 3.99 -3.97
CA PHE A 18 -2.98 3.44 -3.07
C PHE A 18 -3.52 2.38 -2.13
N LEU A 19 -4.79 2.51 -1.72
CA LEU A 19 -5.47 1.54 -0.86
C LEU A 19 -5.57 0.16 -1.52
N ILE A 20 -5.76 0.12 -2.83
CA ILE A 20 -5.89 -1.12 -3.59
C ILE A 20 -4.51 -1.76 -3.76
N CYS A 21 -3.47 -0.94 -3.90
CA CYS A 21 -2.09 -1.43 -3.93
C CYS A 21 -1.72 -2.04 -2.57
N ILE A 22 -2.02 -1.35 -1.47
CA ILE A 22 -1.80 -1.87 -0.10
C ILE A 22 -2.59 -3.16 0.12
N ALA A 23 -3.88 -3.20 -0.24
CA ALA A 23 -4.71 -4.39 -0.12
C ALA A 23 -4.15 -5.56 -0.94
N ALA A 24 -3.67 -5.29 -2.16
CA ALA A 24 -3.04 -6.30 -3.01
C ALA A 24 -1.73 -6.83 -2.41
N ILE A 25 -0.93 -5.98 -1.77
CA ILE A 25 0.33 -6.37 -1.09
C ILE A 25 0.09 -7.21 0.16
N LEU A 26 -0.94 -6.86 0.92
CA LEU A 26 -1.32 -7.56 2.14
C LEU A 26 -2.01 -8.91 1.82
N ASP A 27 -2.50 -9.09 0.59
CA ASP A 27 -2.92 -10.41 0.11
C ASP A 27 -1.69 -11.32 -0.02
N LEU A 28 -1.72 -12.45 0.70
CA LEU A 28 -0.64 -13.43 0.76
C LEU A 28 -0.16 -13.93 -0.62
N ARG A 29 -1.04 -13.85 -1.63
CA ARG A 29 -0.77 -14.30 -3.01
C ARG A 29 0.04 -13.29 -3.81
N SER A 30 0.00 -12.01 -3.44
CA SER A 30 0.50 -10.90 -4.23
C SER A 30 1.56 -10.12 -3.45
N LYS A 31 2.83 -10.37 -3.78
CA LYS A 31 3.98 -9.66 -3.16
C LYS A 31 4.26 -8.33 -3.88
N MET A 32 5.27 -7.59 -3.39
CA MET A 32 5.81 -6.37 -4.05
C MET A 32 6.06 -6.51 -5.55
N LYS A 33 6.41 -7.72 -6.02
CA LYS A 33 6.68 -7.98 -7.44
C LYS A 33 5.51 -7.61 -8.36
N LEU A 34 4.27 -7.75 -7.88
CA LEU A 34 3.09 -7.35 -8.65
C LEU A 34 3.08 -5.84 -8.86
N ILE A 35 3.41 -5.07 -7.83
CA ILE A 35 3.45 -3.61 -7.91
C ILE A 35 4.63 -3.13 -8.76
N ASP A 36 5.81 -3.73 -8.58
CA ASP A 36 6.99 -3.38 -9.40
C ASP A 36 6.67 -3.52 -10.90
N PHE A 37 5.89 -4.54 -11.28
CA PHE A 37 5.42 -4.72 -12.65
C PHE A 37 4.29 -3.74 -13.01
N SER A 38 3.24 -3.68 -12.20
CA SER A 38 2.04 -2.89 -12.51
C SER A 38 2.33 -1.39 -12.58
N PHE A 39 3.21 -0.86 -11.74
CA PHE A 39 3.48 0.58 -11.73
C PHE A 39 4.31 1.02 -12.92
N CYS A 40 5.17 0.15 -13.46
CA CYS A 40 5.83 0.40 -14.75
C CYS A 40 4.84 0.50 -15.93
N VAL A 41 3.65 -0.10 -15.79
CA VAL A 41 2.61 -0.10 -16.84
C VAL A 41 1.60 1.03 -16.65
N ILE A 42 1.31 1.40 -15.41
CA ILE A 42 0.26 2.37 -15.05
C ILE A 42 0.80 3.80 -14.99
N TYR A 43 2.06 3.98 -14.58
CA TYR A 43 2.69 5.30 -14.45
C TYR A 43 3.72 5.54 -15.55
N PHE A 44 3.99 6.82 -15.84
CA PHE A 44 5.12 7.20 -16.67
C PHE A 44 6.45 6.78 -16.00
N GLU A 45 7.47 6.53 -16.82
CA GLU A 45 8.77 5.98 -16.40
C GLU A 45 9.45 6.82 -15.29
N GLU A 46 9.22 8.13 -15.29
CA GLU A 46 9.69 9.09 -14.29
C GLU A 46 8.92 9.00 -12.95
N GLU A 47 7.63 8.69 -12.98
CA GLU A 47 6.74 8.74 -11.79
C GLU A 47 6.64 7.38 -11.09
N ALA A 48 6.82 6.27 -11.83
CA ALA A 48 6.76 4.93 -11.26
C ALA A 48 7.72 4.71 -10.07
N PRO A 49 9.01 5.10 -10.13
CA PRO A 49 9.94 4.92 -9.00
C PRO A 49 9.52 5.71 -7.76
N ARG A 50 9.00 6.93 -7.97
CA ARG A 50 8.52 7.79 -6.88
C ARG A 50 7.32 7.16 -6.18
N GLN A 51 6.36 6.66 -6.95
CA GLN A 51 5.16 6.05 -6.38
C GLN A 51 5.47 4.72 -5.66
N ILE A 52 6.41 3.92 -6.17
CA ILE A 52 6.91 2.71 -5.48
C ILE A 52 7.56 3.09 -4.14
N LEU A 53 8.37 4.15 -4.11
CA LEU A 53 9.03 4.60 -2.88
C LEU A 53 8.02 5.02 -1.80
N ILE A 54 7.03 5.84 -2.18
CA ILE A 54 5.95 6.25 -1.26
C ILE A 54 5.26 5.00 -0.71
N MET A 55 5.05 3.99 -1.56
CA MET A 55 4.31 2.80 -1.16
C MET A 55 5.07 1.95 -0.16
N ARG A 56 6.39 1.77 -0.40
CA ARG A 56 7.28 1.10 0.55
C ARG A 56 7.31 1.84 1.88
N HIS A 57 7.34 3.18 1.85
CA HIS A 57 7.31 3.99 3.07
C HIS A 57 6.00 3.82 3.84
N SER A 58 4.84 3.88 3.16
CA SER A 58 3.53 3.68 3.80
C SER A 58 3.39 2.30 4.45
N LEU A 59 3.90 1.25 3.81
CA LEU A 59 3.89 -0.10 4.39
C LEU A 59 4.79 -0.22 5.61
N TYR A 60 5.96 0.43 5.57
CA TYR A 60 6.87 0.46 6.70
C TYR A 60 6.24 1.16 7.90
N GLU A 61 5.61 2.31 7.69
CA GLU A 61 4.89 3.03 8.76
C GLU A 61 3.71 2.21 9.31
N LEU A 62 2.96 1.52 8.46
CA LEU A 62 1.88 0.63 8.89
C LEU A 62 2.41 -0.51 9.77
N TYR A 63 3.50 -1.16 9.34
CA TYR A 63 4.14 -2.23 10.11
C TYR A 63 4.70 -1.73 11.43
N LYS A 64 5.34 -0.55 11.42
CA LYS A 64 5.87 0.09 12.62
C LYS A 64 4.76 0.36 13.63
N GLY A 65 3.64 0.95 13.21
CA GLY A 65 2.49 1.18 14.08
C GLY A 65 1.94 -0.11 14.69
N TYR A 66 1.82 -1.18 13.89
CA TYR A 66 1.44 -2.50 14.40
C TYR A 66 2.41 -3.03 15.46
N MET A 67 3.72 -2.90 15.23
CA MET A 67 4.74 -3.35 16.18
C MET A 67 4.74 -2.54 17.48
N ASP A 68 4.55 -1.22 17.38
CA ASP A 68 4.48 -0.33 18.54
C ASP A 68 3.26 -0.69 19.43
N GLU A 69 2.10 -0.97 18.82
CA GLU A 69 0.90 -1.45 19.53
C GLU A 69 1.09 -2.85 20.14
N TYR A 70 1.70 -3.77 19.38
CA TYR A 70 2.02 -5.10 19.86
C TYR A 70 2.95 -5.05 21.07
N VAL A 71 4.04 -4.27 21.00
CA VAL A 71 4.97 -4.10 22.12
C VAL A 71 4.26 -3.48 23.34
N ALA A 72 3.42 -2.46 23.14
CA ALA A 72 2.67 -1.86 24.24
C ALA A 72 1.75 -2.87 24.95
N THR A 73 1.09 -3.75 24.19
CA THR A 73 0.19 -4.79 24.71
C THR A 73 0.96 -5.90 25.44
N ASN A 74 2.08 -6.34 24.88
CA ASN A 74 2.88 -7.44 25.42
C ASN A 74 3.74 -7.02 26.63
N VAL A 75 4.20 -5.77 26.70
CA VAL A 75 4.96 -5.25 27.87
C VAL A 75 4.04 -5.01 29.07
N GLY A 76 2.78 -4.57 28.85
CA GLY A 76 1.80 -4.43 29.93
C GLY A 76 1.46 -5.74 30.64
N THR A 77 1.41 -6.85 29.91
CA THR A 77 1.08 -8.17 30.46
C THR A 77 2.20 -8.77 31.32
N SER A 78 3.44 -8.25 31.20
CA SER A 78 4.59 -8.72 31.97
C SER A 78 4.71 -8.05 33.34
N MET A 79 4.01 -6.93 33.56
CA MET A 79 4.07 -6.18 34.83
C MET A 79 2.86 -6.43 35.76
N GLU A 80 1.85 -7.19 35.32
CA GLU A 80 0.72 -7.60 36.18
C GLU A 80 0.91 -8.98 36.84
N ASN A 81 2.03 -9.66 36.58
CA ASN A 81 2.30 -11.01 37.09
C ASN A 81 3.47 -11.11 38.11
N ASP A 82 3.96 -9.98 38.64
CA ASP A 82 4.95 -9.95 39.75
C ASP A 82 4.38 -9.24 40.99
#